data_AF-A0A945XWH1-F1
#
_entry.id   AF-A0A945XWH1-F1
#
_cell.length_a   1.000
_cell.length_b   1.000
_cell.length_c   1.000
_cell.angle_alpha   90.00
_cell.angle_beta   90.00
_cell.angle_gamma   90.00
#
_symmetry.space_group_name_H-M   'P 1'
#
loop_
_entity.id
_entity.type
_entity.pdbx_description
1 polymer ?
#
loop_
_entity_poly.entity_id
_entity_poly.type
_entity_poly.pdbx_seq_one_letter_code
_entity_poly.pdbx_strand_id
1 'polypeptide(L)'
;KLAERVGSNFQPGDKAIIYFENDEFEQLVVIRRKKERTTVTADLKTNTVAVGTTTTIEVTGEIQTSLYVALEEKLNANVAQRIAWLLQSRDVPLTTLPKGSTFSVRIEQVTGADGETLRYGRISSVQLDAGGKGQFVVEGLGEVRA
;
A
#
# COMPACT_ATOMS: atom_id res chain seq x y z
N LYS A 1 -12.27 -6.94 -37.57
CA LYS A 1 -12.10 -6.26 -36.27
C LYS A 1 -10.98 -6.98 -35.54
N LEU A 2 -9.79 -6.38 -35.45
CA LEU A 2 -8.69 -6.93 -34.65
C LEU A 2 -9.14 -6.88 -33.19
N ALA A 3 -9.10 -8.02 -32.50
CA ALA A 3 -9.20 -8.05 -31.05
C ALA A 3 -8.14 -7.08 -30.50
N GLU A 4 -8.56 -6.13 -29.65
CA GLU A 4 -7.62 -5.29 -28.92
C GLU A 4 -6.61 -6.22 -28.24
N ARG A 5 -5.34 -6.13 -28.65
CA ARG A 5 -4.26 -6.84 -27.96
C ARG A 5 -4.22 -6.26 -26.54
N VAL A 6 -4.77 -6.99 -25.58
CA VAL A 6 -4.59 -6.70 -24.15
C VAL A 6 -3.17 -7.13 -23.76
N GLY A 7 -2.17 -6.38 -24.22
CA GLY A 7 -0.80 -6.51 -23.75
C GLY A 7 -0.70 -5.87 -22.37
N SER A 8 -0.57 -6.69 -21.33
CA SER A 8 -0.32 -6.21 -19.97
C SER A 8 1.15 -6.34 -19.63
N ASN A 9 1.82 -5.22 -19.35
CA ASN A 9 3.13 -5.27 -18.70
C ASN A 9 2.92 -5.67 -17.23
N PHE A 10 3.27 -6.92 -16.90
CA PHE A 10 3.30 -7.38 -15.52
C PHE A 10 4.37 -6.61 -14.74
N GLN A 11 3.98 -6.09 -13.59
CA GLN A 11 4.89 -5.44 -12.66
C GLN A 11 5.22 -6.40 -11.50
N PRO A 12 6.37 -6.23 -10.82
CA PRO A 12 6.65 -6.97 -9.60
C PRO A 12 5.48 -6.89 -8.61
N GLY A 13 4.96 -8.06 -8.22
CA GLY A 13 3.78 -8.19 -7.34
C GLY A 13 2.45 -8.46 -8.04
N ASP A 14 2.39 -8.40 -9.37
CA ASP A 14 1.24 -8.90 -10.14
C ASP A 14 1.21 -10.43 -10.13
N LYS A 15 0.01 -11.01 -10.23
CA LYS A 15 -0.18 -12.47 -10.33
C LYS A 15 -1.02 -12.80 -11.55
N ALA A 16 -0.64 -13.86 -12.26
CA ALA A 16 -1.47 -14.52 -13.27
C ALA A 16 -1.75 -15.95 -12.82
N ILE A 17 -3.01 -16.36 -12.88
CA ILE A 17 -3.45 -17.72 -12.57
C ILE A 17 -4.20 -18.23 -13.80
N ILE A 18 -3.76 -19.37 -14.32
CA ILE A 18 -4.36 -20.00 -15.50
C ILE A 18 -5.10 -21.25 -15.01
N TYR A 19 -6.39 -21.32 -15.30
CA TYR A 19 -7.25 -22.45 -14.97
C TYR A 19 -7.50 -23.29 -16.21
N PHE A 20 -7.37 -24.60 -16.01
CA PHE A 20 -7.69 -25.61 -17.01
C PHE A 20 -8.73 -26.54 -16.44
N GLU A 21 -9.74 -26.88 -17.24
CA GLU A 21 -10.74 -27.89 -16.94
C GLU A 21 -10.64 -28.97 -18.03
N ASN A 22 -10.47 -30.24 -17.65
CA ASN A 22 -10.30 -31.35 -18.59
C ASN A 22 -9.19 -31.12 -19.64
N ASP A 23 -8.04 -30.59 -19.20
CA ASP A 23 -6.90 -30.21 -20.06
C ASP A 23 -7.19 -29.09 -21.08
N GLU A 24 -8.38 -28.49 -21.05
CA GLU A 24 -8.76 -27.34 -21.88
C GLU A 24 -8.66 -26.04 -21.07
N PHE A 25 -8.29 -24.94 -21.75
CA PHE A 25 -8.23 -23.63 -21.12
C PHE A 25 -9.64 -23.15 -20.73
N GLU A 26 -9.84 -22.86 -19.45
CA GLU A 26 -11.11 -22.37 -18.93
C GLU A 26 -11.09 -20.84 -18.75
N GLN A 27 -10.07 -20.34 -18.02
CA GLN A 27 -9.95 -18.91 -17.71
C GLN A 27 -8.54 -18.51 -17.29
N LEU A 28 -8.22 -17.23 -17.52
CA LEU A 28 -7.05 -16.52 -17.01
C LEU A 28 -7.52 -15.49 -15.98
N VAL A 29 -6.95 -15.52 -14.78
CA VAL A 29 -7.16 -14.52 -13.74
C VAL A 29 -5.89 -13.70 -13.54
N VAL A 30 -5.95 -12.40 -13.81
CA VAL A 30 -4.86 -11.43 -13.59
C VAL A 30 -5.19 -10.59 -12.36
N ILE A 31 -4.33 -10.63 -11.36
CA ILE A 31 -4.43 -9.81 -10.15
C ILE A 31 -3.34 -8.74 -10.21
N ARG A 32 -3.72 -7.50 -10.47
CA ARG A 32 -2.78 -6.37 -10.57
C ARG A 32 -2.55 -5.74 -9.21
N ARG A 33 -1.33 -5.89 -8.66
CA ARG A 33 -0.89 -5.35 -7.35
C ARG A 33 -1.95 -5.43 -6.24
N LYS A 34 -2.83 -6.44 -6.25
CA LYS A 34 -3.99 -6.57 -5.35
C LYS A 34 -4.95 -5.35 -5.35
N LYS A 35 -5.07 -4.62 -6.47
CA LYS A 35 -6.05 -3.54 -6.68
C LYS A 35 -7.22 -4.03 -7.53
N GLU A 36 -6.91 -4.72 -8.62
CA GLU A 36 -7.89 -5.17 -9.60
C GLU A 36 -7.65 -6.64 -9.92
N ARG A 37 -8.74 -7.38 -10.08
CA ARG A 37 -8.78 -8.74 -10.59
C ARG A 37 -9.50 -8.72 -11.91
N THR A 38 -8.80 -9.03 -12.98
CA THR A 38 -9.36 -9.25 -14.29
C THR A 38 -9.47 -10.75 -14.54
N THR A 39 -10.66 -11.23 -14.84
CA THR A 39 -10.90 -12.58 -15.33
C THR A 39 -11.15 -12.52 -16.83
N VAL A 40 -10.46 -13.38 -17.58
CA VAL A 40 -10.64 -13.59 -19.01
C VAL A 40 -11.04 -15.06 -19.21
N THR A 41 -12.26 -15.31 -19.67
CA THR A 41 -12.78 -16.66 -19.91
C THR A 41 -12.36 -17.19 -21.29
N ALA A 42 -12.56 -18.48 -21.54
CA ALA A 42 -12.26 -19.14 -22.82
C ALA A 42 -12.93 -18.48 -24.04
N ASP A 43 -14.14 -17.91 -23.86
CA ASP A 43 -14.85 -17.15 -24.89
C ASP A 43 -14.38 -15.67 -25.01
N LEU A 44 -13.23 -15.36 -24.39
CA LEU A 44 -12.59 -14.04 -24.35
C LEU A 44 -13.43 -12.94 -23.69
N LYS A 45 -14.49 -13.28 -22.95
CA LYS A 45 -15.18 -12.30 -22.12
C LYS A 45 -14.26 -11.87 -20.99
N THR A 46 -14.21 -10.56 -20.78
CA THR A 46 -13.36 -9.94 -19.77
C THR A 46 -14.24 -9.31 -18.70
N ASN A 47 -13.95 -9.61 -17.44
CA ASN A 47 -14.56 -8.97 -16.28
C ASN A 47 -13.46 -8.46 -15.35
N THR A 48 -13.46 -7.16 -15.07
CA THR A 48 -12.53 -6.55 -14.12
C THR A 48 -13.29 -6.09 -12.90
N VAL A 49 -12.88 -6.59 -11.74
CA VAL A 49 -13.45 -6.22 -10.44
C VAL A 49 -12.34 -5.68 -9.54
N ALA A 50 -12.66 -4.68 -8.72
CA ALA A 50 -11.76 -4.26 -7.66
C ALA A 50 -11.55 -5.41 -6.66
N VAL A 51 -10.32 -5.64 -6.23
CA VAL A 51 -9.97 -6.65 -5.20
C VAL A 51 -10.29 -6.14 -3.79
N GLY A 52 -10.52 -4.84 -3.66
CA GLY A 52 -10.85 -4.18 -2.41
C GLY A 52 -11.10 -2.69 -2.61
N THR A 53 -11.57 -2.03 -1.57
CA THR A 53 -11.74 -0.57 -1.57
C THR A 53 -10.43 0.06 -1.12
N THR A 54 -9.91 1.02 -1.89
CA THR A 54 -8.76 1.83 -1.46
C THR A 54 -9.27 3.13 -0.87
N THR A 55 -8.94 3.39 0.40
CA THR A 55 -9.22 4.65 1.08
C THR A 55 -7.93 5.26 1.59
N THR A 56 -7.86 6.59 1.69
CA THR A 56 -6.78 7.24 2.45
C THR A 56 -7.25 7.38 3.88
N ILE A 57 -6.48 6.84 4.82
CA ILE A 57 -6.73 6.99 6.24
C ILE A 57 -5.69 7.90 6.88
N GLU A 58 -6.05 8.51 8.00
CA GLU A 58 -5.14 9.24 8.87
C GLU A 58 -4.96 8.46 10.18
N VAL A 59 -3.70 8.13 10.51
CA VAL A 59 -3.33 7.39 11.70
C VAL A 59 -2.48 8.27 12.59
N THR A 60 -2.93 8.49 13.80
CA THR A 60 -2.24 9.32 14.79
C THR A 60 -1.83 8.52 16.01
N GLY A 61 -0.81 9.01 16.71
CA GLY A 61 -0.35 8.39 17.95
C GLY A 61 0.68 9.21 18.70
N GLU A 62 0.99 8.74 19.90
CA GLU A 62 2.00 9.31 20.79
C GLU A 62 3.15 8.31 20.97
N ILE A 63 4.38 8.81 20.99
CA ILE A 63 5.60 8.02 21.12
C ILE A 63 5.93 7.85 22.60
N GLN A 64 5.69 6.66 23.13
CA GLN A 64 6.07 6.31 24.51
C GLN A 64 7.49 5.77 24.64
N THR A 65 7.91 4.95 23.66
CA THR A 65 9.21 4.25 23.67
C THR A 65 10.00 4.56 22.41
N SER A 66 9.45 4.27 21.23
CA SER A 66 10.04 4.60 19.94
C SER A 66 8.96 4.80 18.89
N LEU A 67 9.28 5.57 17.83
CA LEU A 67 8.37 5.76 16.70
C LEU A 67 8.00 4.42 16.04
N TYR A 68 8.98 3.52 15.89
CA TYR A 68 8.75 2.22 15.25
C TYR A 68 7.69 1.40 15.97
N VAL A 69 7.81 1.25 17.30
CA VAL A 69 6.85 0.50 18.12
C VAL A 69 5.45 1.12 18.02
N ALA A 70 5.35 2.45 18.14
CA ALA A 70 4.06 3.13 18.07
C ALA A 70 3.39 2.99 16.68
N LEU A 71 4.17 2.97 15.60
CA LEU A 71 3.67 2.72 14.23
C LEU A 71 3.28 1.26 14.00
N GLU A 72 4.07 0.32 14.53
CA GLU A 72 3.79 -1.11 14.40
C GLU A 72 2.46 -1.48 15.04
N GLU A 73 2.17 -0.95 16.24
CA GLU A 73 0.90 -1.15 16.95
C GLU A 73 -0.31 -0.62 16.18
N LYS A 74 -0.14 0.47 15.42
CA LYS A 74 -1.24 1.13 14.71
C LYS A 74 -1.44 0.64 13.27
N LEU A 75 -0.40 0.10 12.63
CA LEU A 75 -0.39 -0.24 11.20
C LEU A 75 0.09 -1.68 11.00
N ASN A 76 1.41 -1.88 11.01
CA ASN A 76 2.14 -3.16 11.10
C ASN A 76 3.65 -2.88 10.93
N ALA A 77 4.47 -3.90 11.21
CA ALA A 77 5.93 -3.84 11.09
C ALA A 77 6.43 -3.37 9.71
N ASN A 78 5.84 -3.86 8.62
CA ASN A 78 6.28 -3.48 7.26
C ASN A 78 6.06 -2.00 6.97
N VAL A 79 4.92 -1.46 7.37
CA VAL A 79 4.60 -0.04 7.19
C VAL A 79 5.42 0.83 8.15
N ALA A 80 5.59 0.41 9.40
CA ALA A 80 6.45 1.09 10.36
C ALA A 80 7.87 1.25 9.82
N GLN A 81 8.44 0.19 9.22
CA GLN A 81 9.76 0.22 8.60
C GLN A 81 9.81 1.18 7.40
N ARG A 82 8.81 1.15 6.51
CA ARG A 82 8.73 2.05 5.35
C ARG A 82 8.68 3.52 5.77
N ILE A 83 7.94 3.84 6.82
CA ILE A 83 7.84 5.20 7.37
C ILE A 83 9.16 5.60 8.02
N ALA A 84 9.79 4.71 8.79
CA ALA A 84 11.09 4.97 9.40
C ALA A 84 12.15 5.29 8.34
N TRP A 85 12.22 4.50 7.27
CA TRP A 85 13.12 4.78 6.14
C TRP A 85 12.80 6.09 5.43
N LEU A 86 11.52 6.40 5.21
CA LEU A 86 11.11 7.66 4.60
C LEU A 86 11.59 8.86 5.44
N LEU A 87 11.41 8.82 6.75
CA LEU A 87 11.83 9.88 7.66
C LEU A 87 13.36 9.99 7.76
N GLN A 88 14.06 8.86 7.85
CA GLN A 88 15.53 8.81 7.83
C GLN A 88 16.10 9.39 6.53
N SER A 89 15.45 9.15 5.39
CA SER A 89 15.87 9.71 4.10
C SER A 89 15.74 11.24 4.01
N ARG A 90 15.08 11.86 5.00
CA ARG A 90 14.88 13.31 5.12
C ARG A 90 15.54 13.87 6.39
N ASP A 91 16.54 13.17 6.91
CA ASP A 91 17.34 13.55 8.07
C ASP A 91 16.54 13.79 9.37
N VAL A 92 15.37 13.16 9.50
CA VAL A 92 14.59 13.23 10.75
C VAL A 92 15.27 12.37 11.83
N PRO A 93 15.60 12.94 13.01
CA PRO A 93 16.42 12.26 14.01
C PRO A 93 15.62 11.28 14.90
N LEU A 94 15.24 10.13 14.32
CA LEU A 94 14.33 9.15 14.92
C LEU A 94 14.78 8.56 16.28
N THR A 95 16.08 8.46 16.53
CA THR A 95 16.63 7.87 17.77
C THR A 95 16.61 8.83 18.95
N THR A 96 16.31 10.11 18.72
CA THR A 96 16.36 11.14 19.75
C THR A 96 15.00 11.79 20.00
N LEU A 97 13.92 11.20 19.48
CA LEU A 97 12.57 11.70 19.66
C LEU A 97 12.19 11.66 21.15
N PRO A 98 11.75 12.78 21.74
CA PRO A 98 11.30 12.82 23.13
C PRO A 98 10.09 11.91 23.35
N LYS A 99 10.01 11.30 24.53
CA LYS A 99 8.76 10.68 24.99
C LYS A 99 7.65 11.74 25.00
N GLY A 100 6.47 11.37 24.51
CA GLY A 100 5.33 12.28 24.35
C GLY A 100 5.29 13.02 23.01
N SER A 101 6.28 12.81 22.13
CA SER A 101 6.19 13.26 20.74
C SER A 101 4.97 12.64 20.06
N THR A 102 4.32 13.35 19.14
CA THR A 102 3.16 12.83 18.42
C THR A 102 3.45 12.66 16.94
N PHE A 103 2.69 11.81 16.27
CA PHE A 103 2.74 11.65 14.83
C PHE A 103 1.35 11.62 14.21
N SER A 104 1.27 12.00 12.94
CA SER A 104 0.14 11.75 12.05
C SER A 104 0.66 11.20 10.72
N VAL A 105 0.09 10.11 10.25
CA VAL A 105 0.44 9.45 8.99
C VAL A 105 -0.80 9.37 8.12
N ARG A 106 -0.73 9.93 6.91
CA ARG A 106 -1.74 9.69 5.87
C ARG A 106 -1.25 8.61 4.93
N ILE A 107 -2.01 7.53 4.82
CA ILE A 107 -1.63 6.35 4.04
C ILE A 107 -2.85 5.72 3.39
N GLU A 108 -2.67 5.17 2.20
CA GLU A 108 -3.69 4.33 1.59
C GLU A 108 -3.86 3.02 2.39
N GLN A 109 -5.11 2.68 2.69
CA GLN A 109 -5.51 1.38 3.20
C GLN A 109 -6.35 0.68 2.13
N VAL A 110 -6.05 -0.58 1.85
CA VAL A 110 -6.85 -1.42 0.97
C VAL A 110 -7.59 -2.42 1.83
N THR A 111 -8.92 -2.36 1.82
CA THR A 111 -9.79 -3.26 2.56
C THR A 111 -10.50 -4.24 1.64
N GLY A 112 -10.66 -5.49 2.09
CA GLY A 112 -11.42 -6.50 1.37
C GLY A 112 -12.93 -6.35 1.56
N ALA A 113 -13.67 -7.35 1.11
CA ALA A 113 -15.13 -7.32 1.13
C ALA A 113 -15.71 -7.42 2.55
N ASP A 114 -14.99 -8.07 3.47
CA ASP A 114 -15.31 -8.23 4.89
C ASP A 114 -14.75 -7.10 5.77
N GLY A 115 -14.12 -6.08 5.17
CA GLY A 115 -13.59 -4.91 5.86
C GLY A 115 -12.23 -5.13 6.52
N GLU A 116 -11.65 -6.32 6.37
CA GLU A 116 -10.31 -6.67 6.76
C GLU A 116 -9.27 -5.86 5.97
N THR A 117 -8.18 -5.47 6.63
CA THR A 117 -7.10 -4.76 5.95
C THR A 117 -6.24 -5.73 5.16
N LEU A 118 -6.34 -5.68 3.84
CA LEU A 118 -5.56 -6.51 2.93
C LEU A 118 -4.11 -6.04 2.82
N ARG A 119 -3.89 -4.73 2.83
CA ARG A 119 -2.56 -4.08 2.79
C ARG A 119 -2.65 -2.57 2.98
N TYR A 120 -1.49 -1.96 3.16
CA TYR A 120 -1.31 -0.51 3.05
C TYR A 120 -0.57 -0.13 1.77
N GLY A 121 -1.07 0.90 1.09
CA GLY A 121 -0.57 1.40 -0.18
C GLY A 121 0.44 2.54 0.00
N ARG A 122 0.23 3.61 -0.77
CA ARG A 122 1.10 4.79 -0.77
C ARG A 122 1.00 5.57 0.55
N ILE A 123 2.15 5.98 1.07
CA ILE A 123 2.23 6.98 2.16
C ILE A 123 2.11 8.34 1.49
N SER A 124 1.11 9.13 1.86
CA SER A 124 0.86 10.46 1.31
C SER A 124 1.62 11.53 2.09
N SER A 125 1.60 11.46 3.42
CA SER A 125 2.32 12.39 4.29
C SER A 125 2.63 11.76 5.64
N VAL A 126 3.71 12.19 6.25
CA VAL A 126 4.05 11.90 7.65
C VAL A 126 4.36 13.22 8.35
N GLN A 127 3.66 13.48 9.44
CA GLN A 127 3.87 14.62 10.33
C GLN A 127 4.35 14.09 11.66
N LEU A 128 5.35 14.74 12.24
CA LEU A 128 5.92 14.39 13.52
C LEU A 128 6.15 15.66 14.33
N ASP A 129 5.50 15.74 15.49
CA ASP A 129 5.71 16.80 16.46
C ASP A 129 6.60 16.25 17.58
N ALA A 130 7.86 16.68 17.60
CA ALA A 130 8.84 16.28 18.61
C ALA A 130 8.91 17.28 19.78
N GLY A 131 7.89 18.11 19.97
CA GLY A 131 7.84 19.14 21.01
C GLY A 131 8.99 20.14 20.86
N GLY A 132 9.80 20.28 21.92
CA GLY A 132 10.94 21.20 21.94
C GLY A 132 12.02 20.94 20.87
N LYS A 133 11.96 19.80 20.15
CA LYS A 133 12.85 19.49 19.01
C LYS A 133 12.28 19.91 17.65
N GLY A 134 11.08 20.49 17.62
CA GLY A 134 10.45 21.00 16.42
C GLY A 134 9.48 20.03 15.77
N GLN A 135 8.91 20.48 14.64
CA GLN A 135 7.95 19.74 13.84
C GLN A 135 8.56 19.34 12.50
N PHE A 136 8.30 18.11 12.07
CA PHE A 136 8.77 17.55 10.82
C PHE A 136 7.56 17.18 9.96
N VAL A 137 7.57 17.61 8.71
CA VAL A 137 6.55 17.23 7.72
C VAL A 137 7.27 16.65 6.51
N VAL A 138 6.97 15.39 6.21
CA VAL A 138 7.51 14.69 5.05
C VAL A 138 6.37 14.27 4.14
N GLU A 139 6.32 14.89 2.96
CA GLU A 139 5.45 14.47 1.88
C GLU A 139 5.97 13.14 1.30
N GLY A 140 5.04 12.22 1.07
CA GLY A 140 5.34 10.91 0.51
C GLY A 140 5.89 11.03 -0.91
N LEU A 141 6.83 10.13 -1.27
CA LEU A 141 7.38 10.07 -2.62
C LEU A 141 6.22 9.94 -3.64
N GLY A 142 6.10 10.95 -4.50
CA GLY A 142 5.39 10.80 -5.76
C GLY A 142 6.00 9.65 -6.55
N GLU A 143 5.17 8.81 -7.16
CA GLU A 143 5.64 8.04 -8.30
C GLU A 143 6.23 9.05 -9.29
N VAL A 144 7.56 9.10 -9.40
CA VAL A 144 8.21 9.68 -10.57
C VAL A 144 7.80 8.77 -11.71
N ARG A 145 6.79 9.20 -12.46
CA ARG A 145 6.49 8.62 -13.77
C ARG A 145 7.70 8.96 -14.65
N ALA A 146 8.56 7.97 -14.86
CA ALA A 146 9.43 7.92 -16.03
C ALA A 146 8.60 7.57 -17.26
#